data_AF-A0A444J1E6-F1
#
_entry.id   AF-A0A444J1E6-F1
#
_cell.length_a   1.000
_cell.length_b   1.000
_cell.length_c   1.000
_cell.angle_alpha   90.00
_cell.angle_beta   90.00
_cell.angle_gamma   90.00
#
_symmetry.space_group_name_H-M   'P 1'
#
loop_
_entity.id
_entity.type
_entity.pdbx_description
1 polymer ?
#
loop_
_entity_poly.entity_id
_entity_poly.type
_entity_poly.pdbx_seq_one_letter_code
_entity_poly.pdbx_strand_id
1 'polypeptide(L)'
;CVWVVHGAIIRSATTATELGADGSEKRSPFANEAFFPGPLGQYIAHYKAFGENPAIHKDCLPSGFQVNYWLHKNARRELAPGEEDGLLGEKKDTKVWMRIMALMHQGKVETIWTPIGRIPKYRDLQRLFSELINKEYSQEVYTHQFSLYIENLIHRIDTSYEEFAKEQEMPEEFFHTLDTWRRDLRALESIIGPVVTPGQVIEYVAANLP
;
A
#
# COMPACT_ATOMS: atom_id res chain seq x y z
N CYS A 1 -3.26 -12.07 6.98
CA CYS A 1 -4.39 -11.12 6.88
C CYS A 1 -4.02 -9.78 6.22
N VAL A 2 -3.01 -9.03 6.70
CA VAL A 2 -2.64 -7.68 6.18
C VAL A 2 -2.59 -7.58 4.64
N TRP A 3 -1.88 -8.49 3.95
CA TRP A 3 -1.75 -8.46 2.49
C TRP A 3 -3.02 -8.89 1.74
N VAL A 4 -3.86 -9.71 2.36
CA VAL A 4 -5.17 -10.11 1.80
C VAL A 4 -6.13 -8.91 1.82
N VAL A 5 -6.13 -8.15 2.92
CA VAL A 5 -6.92 -6.91 3.02
C VAL A 5 -6.47 -5.90 1.99
N HIS A 6 -5.15 -5.68 1.84
CA HIS A 6 -4.60 -4.82 0.77
C HIS A 6 -5.04 -5.23 -0.62
N GLY A 7 -5.04 -6.54 -0.91
CA GLY A 7 -5.52 -7.07 -2.19
C GLY A 7 -7.01 -6.82 -2.40
N ALA A 8 -7.82 -6.99 -1.37
CA ALA A 8 -9.26 -6.76 -1.43
C ALA A 8 -9.61 -5.27 -1.62
N ILE A 9 -8.94 -4.34 -0.93
CA ILE A 9 -9.27 -2.89 -1.00
C ILE A 9 -8.58 -2.15 -2.15
N ILE A 10 -8.12 -2.85 -3.18
CA ILE A 10 -7.56 -2.22 -4.38
C ILE A 10 -8.63 -1.34 -5.03
N ARG A 11 -8.21 -0.13 -5.41
CA ARG A 11 -8.99 0.85 -6.17
C ARG A 11 -8.15 1.33 -7.32
N SER A 12 -8.79 1.53 -8.47
CA SER A 12 -8.17 2.07 -9.67
C SER A 12 -9.15 3.02 -10.35
N ALA A 13 -8.62 4.07 -10.96
CA ALA A 13 -9.41 4.91 -11.87
C ALA A 13 -9.92 4.05 -13.04
N THR A 14 -11.18 4.26 -13.45
CA THR A 14 -11.74 3.61 -14.63
C THR A 14 -10.91 3.98 -15.85
N THR A 15 -10.41 2.98 -16.57
CA THR A 15 -9.62 3.22 -17.79
C THR A 15 -10.55 3.48 -18.98
N ALA A 16 -10.09 4.23 -19.99
CA ALA A 16 -10.89 4.56 -21.18
C ALA A 16 -11.45 3.33 -21.94
N THR A 17 -10.93 2.13 -21.67
CA THR A 17 -11.39 0.85 -22.21
C THR A 17 -12.59 0.25 -21.48
N GLU A 18 -13.00 0.78 -20.33
CA GLU A 18 -14.20 0.35 -19.60
C GLU A 18 -15.44 1.11 -20.12
N LEU A 19 -16.50 0.37 -20.49
CA LEU A 19 -17.78 0.94 -20.91
C LEU A 19 -18.36 1.81 -19.77
N GLY A 20 -18.46 3.12 -20.00
CA GLY A 20 -18.94 4.10 -19.02
C GLY A 20 -17.86 4.80 -18.20
N ALA A 21 -16.58 4.73 -18.60
CA ALA A 21 -15.48 5.40 -17.90
C ALA A 21 -15.66 6.93 -17.83
N ASP A 22 -15.74 7.45 -16.60
CA ASP A 22 -15.80 8.88 -16.27
C ASP A 22 -14.54 9.36 -15.53
N GLY A 23 -13.59 8.45 -15.27
CA GLY A 23 -12.38 8.72 -14.50
C GLY A 23 -12.55 8.57 -12.99
N SER A 24 -13.73 8.13 -12.51
CA SER A 24 -13.96 7.83 -11.10
C SER A 24 -13.11 6.64 -10.62
N GLU A 25 -12.74 6.64 -9.34
CA GLU A 25 -12.08 5.49 -8.72
C GLU A 25 -13.10 4.40 -8.40
N LYS A 26 -12.92 3.23 -9.01
CA LYS A 26 -13.71 2.04 -8.71
C LYS A 26 -12.89 1.08 -7.88
N ARG A 27 -13.54 0.42 -6.91
CA ARG A 27 -12.96 -0.76 -6.25
C ARG A 27 -12.73 -1.86 -7.28
N SER A 28 -11.65 -2.61 -7.12
CA SER A 28 -11.32 -3.77 -7.94
C SER A 28 -10.59 -4.80 -7.08
N PRO A 29 -11.30 -5.49 -6.17
CA PRO A 29 -10.70 -6.51 -5.31
C PRO A 29 -9.84 -7.49 -6.10
N PHE A 30 -8.57 -7.61 -5.69
CA PHE A 30 -7.54 -8.46 -6.30
C PHE A 30 -7.35 -8.25 -7.81
N ALA A 31 -7.80 -7.11 -8.34
CA ALA A 31 -7.92 -6.84 -9.78
C ALA A 31 -8.69 -7.93 -10.56
N ASN A 32 -9.62 -8.62 -9.88
CA ASN A 32 -10.26 -9.83 -10.40
C ASN A 32 -11.77 -9.89 -10.12
N GLU A 33 -12.39 -8.77 -9.70
CA GLU A 33 -13.80 -8.71 -9.27
C GLU A 33 -14.79 -9.27 -10.30
N ALA A 34 -14.60 -8.95 -11.58
CA ALA A 34 -15.46 -9.41 -12.66
C ALA A 34 -15.42 -10.95 -12.90
N PHE A 35 -14.48 -11.65 -12.28
CA PHE A 35 -14.22 -13.07 -12.52
C PHE A 35 -14.49 -13.94 -11.27
N PHE A 36 -15.06 -13.38 -10.20
CA PHE A 36 -15.38 -14.17 -9.01
C PHE A 36 -16.56 -15.11 -9.27
N PRO A 37 -16.41 -16.43 -9.05
CA PRO A 37 -17.47 -17.40 -9.28
C PRO A 37 -18.52 -17.45 -8.16
N GLY A 38 -18.39 -16.61 -7.12
CA GLY A 38 -19.23 -16.63 -5.92
C GLY A 38 -19.01 -15.40 -5.01
N PRO A 39 -19.54 -15.44 -3.78
CA PRO A 39 -19.46 -14.33 -2.84
C PRO A 39 -18.02 -13.89 -2.54
N LEU A 40 -17.79 -12.58 -2.49
CA LEU A 40 -16.46 -12.00 -2.23
C LEU A 40 -15.89 -12.47 -0.88
N GLY A 41 -16.73 -12.61 0.14
CA GLY A 41 -16.33 -13.09 1.45
C GLY A 41 -15.71 -14.49 1.41
N GLN A 42 -16.31 -15.42 0.65
CA GLN A 42 -15.74 -16.76 0.44
C GLN A 42 -14.41 -16.70 -0.33
N TYR A 43 -14.31 -15.84 -1.34
CA TYR A 43 -13.07 -15.64 -2.09
C TYR A 43 -11.93 -15.17 -1.18
N ILE A 44 -12.20 -14.22 -0.27
CA ILE A 44 -11.24 -13.73 0.73
C ILE A 44 -10.90 -14.83 1.76
N ALA A 45 -11.89 -15.60 2.21
CA ALA A 45 -11.66 -16.72 3.13
C ALA A 45 -10.72 -17.79 2.54
N HIS A 46 -10.76 -18.02 1.23
CA HIS A 46 -9.83 -18.94 0.56
C HIS A 46 -8.36 -18.49 0.63
N TYR A 47 -8.07 -17.18 0.59
CA TYR A 47 -6.69 -16.70 0.79
C TYR A 47 -6.18 -17.01 2.19
N LYS A 48 -7.04 -16.90 3.21
CA LYS A 48 -6.70 -17.30 4.58
C LYS A 48 -6.43 -18.79 4.66
N ALA A 49 -7.34 -19.61 4.12
CA ALA A 49 -7.18 -21.07 4.10
C ALA A 49 -5.89 -21.51 3.39
N PHE A 50 -5.52 -20.84 2.29
CA PHE A 50 -4.24 -21.08 1.62
C PHE A 50 -3.05 -20.72 2.52
N GLY A 51 -3.05 -19.53 3.13
CA GLY A 51 -1.95 -19.07 3.99
C GLY A 51 -1.79 -19.86 5.29
N GLU A 52 -2.85 -20.51 5.76
CA GLU A 52 -2.87 -21.33 6.98
C GLU A 52 -2.74 -22.84 6.69
N ASN A 53 -2.62 -23.24 5.42
CA ASN A 53 -2.55 -24.64 5.04
C ASN A 53 -1.25 -25.29 5.60
N PRO A 54 -1.34 -26.28 6.50
CA PRO A 54 -0.18 -26.90 7.13
C PRO A 54 0.68 -27.72 6.15
N ALA A 55 0.16 -28.06 4.97
CA ALA A 55 0.92 -28.73 3.91
C ALA A 55 1.87 -27.79 3.17
N ILE A 56 1.73 -26.47 3.33
CA ILE A 56 2.59 -25.48 2.70
C ILE A 56 3.67 -25.06 3.70
N HIS A 57 4.94 -25.28 3.33
CA HIS A 57 6.05 -24.80 4.13
C HIS A 57 6.02 -23.27 4.24
N LYS A 58 6.29 -22.71 5.43
CA LYS A 58 6.20 -21.26 5.67
C LYS A 58 7.07 -20.44 4.71
N ASP A 59 8.24 -20.95 4.37
CA ASP A 59 9.18 -20.30 3.44
C ASP A 59 8.72 -20.35 1.97
N CYS A 60 7.68 -21.12 1.65
CA CYS A 60 7.06 -21.18 0.33
C CYS A 60 5.87 -20.22 0.20
N LEU A 61 5.45 -19.56 1.28
CA LEU A 61 4.37 -18.58 1.22
C LEU A 61 4.85 -17.29 0.53
N PRO A 62 4.10 -16.75 -0.44
CA PRO A 62 4.46 -15.50 -1.08
C PRO A 62 4.29 -14.32 -0.12
N SER A 63 5.10 -13.29 -0.31
CA SER A 63 4.82 -11.97 0.27
C SER A 63 3.95 -11.15 -0.68
N GLY A 64 2.87 -10.57 -0.16
CA GLY A 64 2.06 -9.61 -0.91
C GLY A 64 2.66 -8.20 -0.84
N PHE A 65 2.62 -7.49 -1.97
CA PHE A 65 3.07 -6.10 -2.08
C PHE A 65 2.01 -5.27 -2.78
N GLN A 66 1.82 -4.04 -2.32
CA GLN A 66 0.97 -3.03 -2.97
C GLN A 66 1.87 -1.92 -3.50
N VAL A 67 1.63 -1.51 -4.74
CA VAL A 67 2.43 -0.50 -5.45
C VAL A 67 1.51 0.52 -6.09
N ASN A 68 1.93 1.78 -6.13
CA ASN A 68 1.27 2.84 -6.87
C ASN A 68 2.29 3.57 -7.75
N TYR A 69 2.34 3.23 -9.04
CA TYR A 69 3.19 3.91 -10.04
C TYR A 69 2.57 5.18 -10.62
N TRP A 70 1.32 5.51 -10.24
CA TRP A 70 0.52 6.62 -10.78
C TRP A 70 0.37 7.73 -9.74
N LEU A 71 1.34 7.86 -8.84
CA LEU A 71 1.27 8.87 -7.79
C LEU A 71 1.63 10.24 -8.34
N HIS A 72 0.66 11.16 -8.37
CA HIS A 72 0.83 12.53 -8.83
C HIS A 72 1.52 13.43 -7.80
N LYS A 73 2.21 14.46 -8.29
CA LYS A 73 2.89 15.47 -7.47
C LYS A 73 1.89 16.26 -6.62
N ASN A 74 0.80 16.74 -7.22
CA ASN A 74 -0.22 17.52 -6.52
C ASN A 74 -0.93 16.74 -5.40
N ALA A 75 -0.94 15.41 -5.46
CA ALA A 75 -1.47 14.56 -4.42
C ALA A 75 -0.56 14.48 -3.18
N ARG A 76 0.68 15.00 -3.28
CA ARG A 76 1.72 14.90 -2.23
C ARG A 76 2.36 16.24 -1.86
N ARG A 77 2.19 17.29 -2.65
CA ARG A 77 2.64 18.63 -2.29
C ARG A 77 1.92 19.67 -3.12
N GLU A 78 1.96 20.89 -2.64
CA GLU A 78 1.63 22.05 -3.46
C GLU A 78 2.64 22.17 -4.61
N LEU A 79 2.12 22.43 -5.81
CA LEU A 79 2.95 22.68 -6.99
C LEU A 79 3.49 24.11 -6.92
N ALA A 80 4.74 24.30 -7.31
CA ALA A 80 5.31 25.64 -7.40
C ALA A 80 4.56 26.48 -8.45
N PRO A 81 4.56 27.82 -8.34
CA PRO A 81 3.96 28.67 -9.37
C PRO A 81 4.53 28.37 -10.77
N GLY A 82 3.67 27.92 -11.69
CA GLY A 82 4.06 27.52 -13.05
C GLY A 82 4.56 26.08 -13.19
N GLU A 83 4.58 25.28 -12.12
CA GLU A 83 4.83 23.84 -12.21
C GLU A 83 3.57 23.09 -12.66
N GLU A 84 3.71 22.26 -13.70
CA GLU A 84 2.66 21.34 -14.13
C GLU A 84 2.58 20.11 -13.21
N ASP A 85 1.36 19.61 -13.01
CA ASP A 85 1.17 18.33 -12.35
C ASP A 85 1.76 17.18 -13.19
N GLY A 86 2.17 16.12 -12.51
CA GLY A 86 2.75 14.95 -13.16
C GLY A 86 3.09 13.85 -12.15
N LEU A 87 3.55 12.72 -12.64
CA LEU A 87 3.91 11.59 -11.80
C LEU A 87 5.19 11.87 -11.00
N LEU A 88 5.21 11.40 -9.74
CA LEU A 88 6.42 11.35 -8.90
C LEU A 88 7.40 10.25 -9.32
N GLY A 89 6.94 9.28 -10.12
CA GLY A 89 7.73 8.19 -10.64
C GLY A 89 7.66 8.12 -12.16
N GLU A 90 8.50 7.28 -12.74
CA GLU A 90 8.58 7.07 -14.18
C GLU A 90 8.50 5.57 -14.51
N LYS A 91 8.09 5.22 -15.73
CA LYS A 91 7.92 3.82 -16.16
C LYS A 91 9.17 2.94 -15.96
N LYS A 92 10.37 3.53 -16.09
CA LYS A 92 11.64 2.79 -15.90
C LYS A 92 11.92 2.40 -14.45
N ASP A 93 11.27 3.06 -13.49
CA ASP A 93 11.45 2.83 -12.05
C ASP A 93 10.92 1.44 -11.63
N THR A 94 10.03 0.84 -12.43
CA THR A 94 9.50 -0.52 -12.22
C THR A 94 10.57 -1.57 -12.00
N LYS A 95 11.74 -1.46 -12.65
CA LYS A 95 12.87 -2.38 -12.42
C LYS A 95 13.38 -2.32 -10.98
N VAL A 96 13.43 -1.12 -10.41
CA VAL A 96 13.84 -0.90 -9.01
C VAL A 96 12.78 -1.44 -8.07
N TRP A 97 11.50 -1.17 -8.34
CA TRP A 97 10.37 -1.65 -7.53
C TRP A 97 10.34 -3.18 -7.46
N MET A 98 10.51 -3.87 -8.58
CA MET A 98 10.60 -5.34 -8.59
C MET A 98 11.80 -5.85 -7.76
N ARG A 99 12.95 -5.17 -7.86
CA ARG A 99 14.15 -5.60 -7.13
C ARG A 99 14.02 -5.38 -5.63
N ILE A 100 13.51 -4.23 -5.18
CA ILE A 100 13.37 -3.97 -3.75
C ILE A 100 12.35 -4.91 -3.10
N MET A 101 11.23 -5.21 -3.77
CA MET A 101 10.25 -6.19 -3.28
C MET A 101 10.87 -7.59 -3.12
N ALA A 102 11.68 -8.04 -4.09
CA ALA A 102 12.40 -9.30 -3.98
C ALA A 102 13.39 -9.33 -2.81
N LEU A 103 14.12 -8.24 -2.57
CA LEU A 103 15.04 -8.14 -1.44
C LEU A 103 14.30 -8.11 -0.09
N MET A 104 13.16 -7.42 -0.01
CA MET A 104 12.31 -7.38 1.18
C MET A 104 11.74 -8.78 1.49
N HIS A 105 11.23 -9.50 0.48
CA HIS A 105 10.73 -10.86 0.64
C HIS A 105 11.83 -11.82 1.15
N GLN A 106 13.06 -11.68 0.63
CA GLN A 106 14.21 -12.49 1.03
C GLN A 106 14.85 -12.07 2.35
N GLY A 107 14.32 -11.04 3.03
CA GLY A 107 14.92 -10.50 4.26
C GLY A 107 16.33 -9.92 4.08
N LYS A 108 16.69 -9.51 2.86
CA LYS A 108 18.04 -9.01 2.51
C LYS A 108 18.22 -7.50 2.75
N VAL A 109 17.14 -6.81 3.09
CA VAL A 109 17.13 -5.39 3.42
C VAL A 109 16.22 -5.16 4.63
N GLU A 110 16.55 -4.14 5.42
CA GLU A 110 15.70 -3.72 6.52
C GLU A 110 14.50 -2.92 5.99
N THR A 111 13.38 -3.02 6.70
CA THR A 111 12.14 -2.31 6.37
C THR A 111 11.72 -1.40 7.49
N ILE A 112 10.97 -0.36 7.17
CA ILE A 112 10.32 0.51 8.15
C ILE A 112 8.89 0.00 8.34
N TRP A 113 8.51 -0.25 9.59
CA TRP A 113 7.13 -0.57 9.93
C TRP A 113 6.25 0.68 9.78
N THR A 114 5.02 0.50 9.31
CA THR A 114 3.93 1.49 9.36
C THR A 114 2.64 0.78 9.80
N PRO A 115 1.61 1.51 10.27
CA PRO A 115 0.32 0.91 10.61
C PRO A 115 -0.29 0.03 9.50
N ILE A 116 -0.04 0.40 8.24
CA ILE A 116 -0.61 -0.26 7.06
C ILE A 116 0.37 -1.21 6.35
N GLY A 117 1.54 -1.51 6.92
CA GLY A 117 2.48 -2.45 6.32
C GLY A 117 3.95 -2.09 6.53
N ARG A 118 4.80 -2.48 5.59
CA ARG A 118 6.24 -2.21 5.64
C ARG A 118 6.67 -1.50 4.37
N ILE A 119 7.54 -0.52 4.52
CA ILE A 119 8.12 0.25 3.41
C ILE A 119 9.64 0.07 3.37
N PRO A 120 10.28 0.19 2.21
CA PRO A 120 11.74 0.12 2.10
C PRO A 120 12.42 1.37 2.70
N LYS A 121 13.69 1.23 3.11
CA LYS A 121 14.53 2.37 3.52
C LYS A 121 15.06 3.14 2.32
N TYR A 122 15.25 4.45 2.48
CA TYR A 122 15.80 5.33 1.43
C TYR A 122 17.11 4.82 0.85
N ARG A 123 18.07 4.46 1.72
CA ARG A 123 19.42 4.01 1.32
C ARG A 123 19.39 2.83 0.33
N ASP A 124 18.45 1.90 0.52
CA ASP A 124 18.33 0.71 -0.31
C ASP A 124 17.76 1.07 -1.69
N LEU A 125 16.76 1.96 -1.71
CA LEU A 125 16.23 2.50 -2.97
C LEU A 125 17.27 3.32 -3.70
N GLN A 126 17.90 4.29 -3.05
CA GLN A 126 18.92 5.17 -3.64
C GLN A 126 20.01 4.36 -4.35
N ARG A 127 20.52 3.32 -3.67
CA ARG A 127 21.50 2.39 -4.23
C ARG A 127 20.96 1.66 -5.47
N LEU A 128 19.76 1.09 -5.40
CA LEU A 128 19.17 0.37 -6.53
C LEU A 128 18.85 1.27 -7.73
N PHE A 129 18.39 2.50 -7.50
CA PHE A 129 18.14 3.48 -8.56
C PHE A 129 19.42 3.83 -9.32
N SER A 130 20.53 4.02 -8.60
CA SER A 130 21.84 4.23 -9.19
C SER A 130 22.34 2.99 -9.93
N GLU A 131 22.36 1.81 -9.28
CA GLU A 131 22.93 0.57 -9.81
C GLU A 131 22.15 0.02 -11.02
N LEU A 132 20.81 0.07 -11.01
CA LEU A 132 19.99 -0.63 -12.01
C LEU A 132 19.60 0.22 -13.20
N ILE A 133 19.44 1.53 -13.01
CA ILE A 133 18.91 2.42 -14.04
C ILE A 133 19.67 3.74 -14.16
N ASN A 134 20.80 3.90 -13.47
CA ASN A 134 21.64 5.09 -13.50
C ASN A 134 20.83 6.39 -13.30
N LYS A 135 19.92 6.38 -12.32
CA LYS A 135 19.04 7.50 -11.98
C LYS A 135 19.34 7.98 -10.57
N GLU A 136 19.47 9.30 -10.41
CA GLU A 136 19.50 9.92 -9.10
C GLU A 136 18.12 9.82 -8.44
N TYR A 137 18.07 9.33 -7.21
CA TYR A 137 16.85 9.20 -6.42
C TYR A 137 17.00 10.01 -5.13
N SER A 138 16.35 11.18 -5.08
CA SER A 138 16.50 12.13 -3.99
C SER A 138 15.68 11.72 -2.75
N GLN A 139 16.15 12.17 -1.58
CA GLN A 139 15.44 12.00 -0.30
C GLN A 139 14.05 12.65 -0.33
N GLU A 140 13.89 13.74 -1.08
CA GLU A 140 12.62 14.44 -1.25
C GLU A 140 11.59 13.57 -1.98
N VAL A 141 11.97 12.95 -3.12
CA VAL A 141 11.08 12.04 -3.85
C VAL A 141 10.69 10.85 -2.98
N TYR A 142 11.64 10.27 -2.25
CA TYR A 142 11.37 9.20 -1.29
C TYR A 142 10.36 9.62 -0.22
N THR A 143 10.57 10.79 0.37
CA THR A 143 9.67 11.32 1.40
C THR A 143 8.26 11.50 0.85
N HIS A 144 8.10 12.13 -0.31
CA HIS A 144 6.77 12.28 -0.93
C HIS A 144 6.10 10.95 -1.29
N GLN A 145 6.87 9.95 -1.76
CA GLN A 145 6.33 8.64 -2.14
C GLN A 145 5.82 7.83 -0.93
N PHE A 146 6.52 7.93 0.21
CA PHE A 146 6.29 7.04 1.36
C PHE A 146 5.70 7.72 2.61
N SER A 147 5.49 9.04 2.59
CA SER A 147 4.74 9.71 3.66
C SER A 147 3.30 9.22 3.76
N LEU A 148 2.83 9.07 5.00
CA LEU A 148 1.47 8.68 5.35
C LEU A 148 0.61 9.93 5.49
N TYR A 149 -0.43 10.04 4.67
CA TYR A 149 -1.42 11.12 4.73
C TYR A 149 -2.62 10.56 5.48
N ILE A 150 -2.64 10.78 6.78
CA ILE A 150 -3.42 9.96 7.71
C ILE A 150 -4.91 10.06 7.40
N GLU A 151 -5.45 11.27 7.21
CA GLU A 151 -6.86 11.44 6.88
C GLU A 151 -7.26 10.76 5.56
N ASN A 152 -6.40 10.81 4.53
CA ASN A 152 -6.68 10.13 3.26
C ASN A 152 -6.70 8.60 3.43
N LEU A 153 -5.78 8.05 4.25
CA LEU A 153 -5.72 6.63 4.55
C LEU A 153 -6.94 6.19 5.37
N ILE A 154 -7.35 6.99 6.36
CA ILE A 154 -8.52 6.69 7.20
C ILE A 154 -9.80 6.78 6.40
N HIS A 155 -9.96 7.81 5.55
CA HIS A 155 -11.10 7.90 4.64
C HIS A 155 -11.20 6.64 3.74
N ARG A 156 -10.07 6.16 3.22
CA ARG A 156 -10.03 4.91 2.44
C ARG A 156 -10.42 3.69 3.26
N ILE A 157 -9.97 3.60 4.51
CA ILE A 157 -10.33 2.52 5.44
C ILE A 157 -11.83 2.55 5.73
N ASP A 158 -12.37 3.71 6.12
CA ASP A 158 -13.78 3.88 6.48
C ASP A 158 -14.68 3.57 5.26
N THR A 159 -14.33 4.07 4.07
CA THR A 159 -15.02 3.73 2.81
C THR A 159 -14.99 2.22 2.54
N SER A 160 -13.82 1.59 2.71
CA SER A 160 -13.69 0.14 2.52
C SER A 160 -14.52 -0.64 3.54
N TYR A 161 -14.58 -0.19 4.78
CA TYR A 161 -15.39 -0.81 5.81
C TYR A 161 -16.87 -0.80 5.40
N GLU A 162 -17.41 0.38 5.05
CA GLU A 162 -18.82 0.54 4.69
C GLU A 162 -19.24 -0.26 3.45
N GLU A 163 -18.37 -0.35 2.45
CA GLU A 163 -18.64 -1.11 1.24
C GLU A 163 -18.59 -2.61 1.47
N PHE A 164 -17.56 -3.10 2.17
CA PHE A 164 -17.40 -4.54 2.40
C PHE A 164 -18.38 -5.05 3.45
N ALA A 165 -18.88 -4.22 4.36
CA ALA A 165 -19.94 -4.61 5.30
C ALA A 165 -21.26 -5.01 4.62
N LYS A 166 -21.46 -4.60 3.34
CA LYS A 166 -22.63 -4.96 2.53
C LYS A 166 -22.45 -6.28 1.77
N GLU A 167 -21.22 -6.80 1.72
CA GLU A 167 -20.89 -8.04 1.02
C GLU A 167 -21.28 -9.27 1.84
N GLN A 168 -21.66 -10.33 1.14
CA GLN A 168 -22.04 -11.58 1.80
C GLN A 168 -20.81 -12.34 2.29
N GLU A 169 -20.93 -12.95 3.48
CA GLU A 169 -19.97 -13.90 4.05
C GLU A 169 -18.56 -13.33 4.28
N MET A 170 -18.45 -12.02 4.50
CA MET A 170 -17.16 -11.38 4.79
C MET A 170 -16.54 -11.89 6.10
N PRO A 171 -15.25 -12.29 6.11
CA PRO A 171 -14.56 -12.72 7.32
C PRO A 171 -14.39 -11.57 8.33
N GLU A 172 -14.60 -11.83 9.62
CA GLU A 172 -14.43 -10.84 10.69
C GLU A 172 -13.00 -10.28 10.75
N GLU A 173 -12.00 -11.12 10.47
CA GLU A 173 -10.58 -10.71 10.50
C GLU A 173 -10.25 -9.67 9.44
N PHE A 174 -11.05 -9.56 8.37
CA PHE A 174 -10.93 -8.47 7.40
C PHE A 174 -11.22 -7.12 8.08
N PHE A 175 -12.36 -7.01 8.76
CA PHE A 175 -12.75 -5.78 9.46
C PHE A 175 -11.83 -5.49 10.65
N HIS A 176 -11.43 -6.52 11.40
CA HIS A 176 -10.47 -6.34 12.49
C HIS A 176 -9.13 -5.75 12.01
N THR A 177 -8.68 -6.12 10.81
CA THR A 177 -7.48 -5.54 10.20
C THR A 177 -7.68 -4.05 9.87
N LEU A 178 -8.83 -3.69 9.30
CA LEU A 178 -9.19 -2.29 9.02
C LEU A 178 -9.27 -1.46 10.31
N ASP A 179 -9.92 -1.97 11.34
CA ASP A 179 -10.03 -1.32 12.65
C ASP A 179 -8.67 -1.10 13.29
N THR A 180 -7.79 -2.10 13.20
CA THR A 180 -6.41 -2.01 13.69
C THR A 180 -5.64 -0.92 12.96
N TRP A 181 -5.69 -0.89 11.63
CA TRP A 181 -5.04 0.16 10.84
C TRP A 181 -5.58 1.54 11.21
N ARG A 182 -6.90 1.69 11.30
CA ARG A 182 -7.55 2.95 11.65
C ARG A 182 -7.10 3.45 13.03
N ARG A 183 -7.13 2.57 14.04
CA ARG A 183 -6.68 2.88 15.41
C ARG A 183 -5.22 3.31 15.42
N ASP A 184 -4.33 2.54 14.81
CA ASP A 184 -2.90 2.77 14.85
C ASP A 184 -2.51 4.03 14.05
N LEU A 185 -3.21 4.34 12.96
CA LEU A 185 -3.07 5.60 12.22
C LEU A 185 -3.53 6.80 13.06
N ARG A 186 -4.67 6.72 13.76
CA ARG A 186 -5.13 7.79 14.67
C ARG A 186 -4.17 8.01 15.83
N ALA A 187 -3.60 6.94 16.39
CA ALA A 187 -2.57 7.05 17.41
C ALA A 187 -1.33 7.80 16.88
N LEU A 188 -0.86 7.44 15.68
CA LEU A 188 0.28 8.09 15.04
C LEU A 188 0.01 9.57 14.76
N GLU A 189 -1.17 9.90 14.24
CA GLU A 189 -1.59 11.28 13.99
C GLU A 189 -1.68 12.12 15.27
N SER A 190 -2.18 11.55 16.37
CA SER A 190 -2.29 12.27 17.65
C SER A 190 -0.94 12.69 18.23
N ILE A 191 0.15 12.00 17.85
CA ILE A 191 1.50 12.24 18.36
C ILE A 191 2.32 13.10 17.40
N ILE A 192 2.18 12.88 16.09
CA ILE A 192 3.05 13.50 15.07
C ILE A 192 2.31 14.56 14.24
N GLY A 193 1.06 14.28 13.87
CA GLY A 193 0.24 15.13 13.01
C GLY A 193 -0.30 14.40 11.75
N PRO A 194 -1.00 15.15 10.88
CA PRO A 194 -1.80 14.57 9.79
C PRO A 194 -0.96 14.01 8.62
N VAL A 195 0.30 14.43 8.50
CA VAL A 195 1.25 13.91 7.50
C VAL A 195 2.49 13.42 8.22
N VAL A 196 2.78 12.12 8.08
CA VAL A 196 3.88 11.46 8.80
C VAL A 196 4.90 10.92 7.80
N THR A 197 6.14 11.42 7.90
CA THR A 197 7.25 11.01 7.04
C THR A 197 7.86 9.68 7.49
N PRO A 198 8.55 8.93 6.61
CA PRO A 198 9.23 7.68 6.99
C PRO A 198 10.22 7.86 8.17
N GLY A 199 10.90 9.00 8.25
CA GLY A 199 11.81 9.32 9.35
C GLY A 199 11.08 9.44 10.69
N GLN A 200 9.96 10.17 10.71
CA GLN A 200 9.13 10.31 11.91
C GLN A 200 8.52 8.98 12.36
N VAL A 201 8.19 8.08 11.42
CA VAL A 201 7.73 6.73 11.78
C VAL A 201 8.84 5.92 12.46
N ILE A 202 10.09 6.02 11.98
CA ILE A 202 11.24 5.37 12.61
C ILE A 202 11.41 5.87 14.05
N GLU A 203 11.36 7.19 14.25
CA GLU A 203 11.48 7.82 15.58
C GLU A 203 10.33 7.39 16.52
N TYR A 204 9.10 7.39 16.00
CA TYR A 204 7.93 6.92 16.75
C TYR A 204 8.08 5.48 17.21
N VAL A 205 8.48 4.59 16.30
CA VAL A 205 8.67 3.17 16.60
C VAL A 205 9.80 2.98 17.62
N ALA A 206 10.92 3.72 17.49
CA ALA A 206 12.02 3.66 18.44
C ALA A 206 11.64 4.16 19.84
N ALA A 207 10.72 5.13 19.95
CA ALA A 207 10.25 5.67 21.22
C ALA A 207 9.15 4.84 21.90
N ASN A 208 8.44 3.98 21.15
CA ASN A 208 7.25 3.27 21.63
C ASN A 208 7.37 1.73 21.57
N LEU A 209 8.52 1.20 21.14
CA LEU A 209 8.87 -0.20 21.35
C LEU A 209 9.57 -0.36 22.71
N PRO A 210 9.15 -1.31 23.56
CA PRO A 210 9.88 -1.66 24.79
C PRO A 210 11.24 -2.29 24.52
#